data_AF-A0AAF5Q856-F1
#
_entry.id   AF-A0AAF5Q856-F1
#
_cell.length_a   1.000
_cell.length_b   1.000
_cell.length_c   1.000
_cell.angle_alpha   90.00
_cell.angle_beta   90.00
_cell.angle_gamma   90.00
#
_symmetry.space_group_name_H-M   'P 1'
#
loop_
_entity.id
_entity.type
_entity.pdbx_description
1 polymer ?
#
loop_
_entity_poly.entity_id
_entity_poly.type
_entity_poly.pdbx_seq_one_letter_code
_entity_poly.pdbx_strand_id
1 'polypeptide(L)'
;MLDTIWYRASQKLRDEYGHNYKEKATKFIKELGPKVWAKDFTCVTNSYYEAIVARRPKLLYQIGWDLLLIFYPYSLFPLRLQLHIMKILMYLSRAPLPAITTKNAHPENQEVENS
;
A
#
# COMPACT_ATOMS: atom_id res chain seq x y z
N MET A 1 13.99 -7.49 -2.97
CA MET A 1 13.41 -6.22 -3.50
C MET A 1 13.38 -5.13 -2.44
N LEU A 2 12.78 -5.36 -1.25
CA LEU A 2 12.75 -4.36 -0.18
C LEU A 2 14.15 -3.93 0.27
N ASP A 3 15.09 -4.87 0.42
CA ASP A 3 16.48 -4.55 0.75
C ASP A 3 17.13 -3.64 -0.28
N THR A 4 16.94 -3.92 -1.57
CA THR A 4 17.50 -3.15 -2.68
C THR A 4 17.03 -1.69 -2.64
N ILE A 5 15.75 -1.48 -2.33
CA ILE A 5 15.16 -0.14 -2.20
C ILE A 5 15.68 0.55 -0.93
N TRP A 6 15.76 -0.19 0.19
CA TRP A 6 16.23 0.32 1.46
C TRP A 6 17.68 0.81 1.42
N TYR A 7 18.57 0.07 0.75
CA TYR A 7 19.97 0.49 0.60
C TYR A 7 20.18 1.57 -0.46
N ARG A 8 19.26 1.71 -1.41
CA ARG A 8 19.26 2.82 -2.38
C ARG A 8 18.76 4.14 -1.77
N ALA A 9 17.99 4.07 -0.69
CA ALA A 9 17.49 5.24 0.01
C ALA A 9 18.61 6.04 0.69
N SER A 10 18.46 7.36 0.74
CA SER A 10 19.38 8.24 1.45
C SER A 10 19.38 7.95 2.95
N GLN A 11 20.50 8.24 3.62
CA GLN A 11 20.64 7.99 5.06
C GLN A 11 19.59 8.77 5.87
N LYS A 12 19.36 10.04 5.52
CA LYS A 12 18.31 10.88 6.10
C LYS A 12 16.93 10.20 6.07
N LEU A 13 16.56 9.63 4.92
CA LEU A 13 15.26 8.97 4.76
C LEU A 13 15.15 7.69 5.60
N ARG A 14 16.24 6.94 5.73
CA ARG A 14 16.28 5.73 6.56
C ARG A 14 16.15 6.06 8.04
N ASP A 15 16.78 7.15 8.47
CA ASP A 15 16.72 7.62 9.85
C ASP A 15 15.31 8.17 10.20
N GLU A 16 14.67 8.86 9.25
CA GLU A 16 13.27 9.32 9.36
C GLU A 16 12.28 8.15 9.53
N TYR A 17 12.40 7.12 8.70
CA TYR A 17 11.53 5.94 8.80
C TYR A 17 11.81 5.11 10.05
N GLY A 18 13.06 5.12 10.53
CA GLY A 18 13.55 4.44 11.71
C GLY A 18 14.23 3.10 11.38
N HIS A 19 15.30 2.77 12.11
CA HIS A 19 16.10 1.56 11.87
C HIS A 19 15.29 0.25 11.95
N ASN A 20 14.28 0.19 12.80
CA ASN A 20 13.42 -0.99 12.99
C ASN A 20 12.33 -1.14 11.91
N TYR A 21 12.16 -0.14 11.04
CA TYR A 21 11.10 -0.15 10.03
C TYR A 21 11.32 -1.25 8.98
N LYS A 22 12.57 -1.43 8.51
CA LYS A 22 12.91 -2.44 7.51
C LYS A 22 12.51 -3.83 7.95
N GLU A 23 12.83 -4.20 9.19
CA GLU A 23 12.51 -5.52 9.73
C GLU A 23 11.00 -5.74 9.85
N LYS A 24 10.28 -4.75 10.41
CA LYS A 24 8.82 -4.80 10.53
C LYS A 24 8.14 -4.90 9.17
N ALA A 25 8.60 -4.12 8.17
CA ALA A 25 8.09 -4.19 6.81
C ALA A 25 8.38 -5.53 6.13
N THR A 26 9.56 -6.10 6.36
CA THR A 26 9.89 -7.44 5.85
C THR A 26 8.98 -8.51 6.44
N LYS A 27 8.74 -8.46 7.75
CA LYS A 27 7.84 -9.39 8.44
C LYS A 27 6.40 -9.24 7.93
N PHE A 28 5.92 -8.01 7.83
CA PHE A 28 4.58 -7.69 7.31
C PHE A 28 4.38 -8.25 5.89
N ILE A 29 5.34 -8.03 4.98
CA ILE A 29 5.25 -8.54 3.60
C ILE A 29 5.24 -10.07 3.57
N LYS A 30 6.05 -10.74 4.39
CA LYS A 30 6.08 -12.20 4.47
C LYS A 30 4.77 -12.79 5.00
N GLU A 31 4.14 -12.13 5.97
CA GLU A 31 2.91 -12.63 6.62
C GLU A 31 1.64 -12.33 5.80
N LEU A 32 1.58 -11.17 5.14
CA LEU A 32 0.38 -10.71 4.43
C LEU A 32 0.43 -10.95 2.93
N GLY A 33 1.62 -10.88 2.30
CA GLY A 33 1.77 -11.07 0.85
C GLY A 33 1.09 -12.35 0.36
N PRO A 34 1.38 -13.53 0.94
CA PRO A 34 0.75 -14.78 0.53
C PRO A 34 -0.76 -14.87 0.79
N LYS A 35 -1.31 -14.06 1.70
CA LYS A 35 -2.74 -14.06 2.05
C LYS A 35 -3.56 -13.13 1.16
N VAL A 36 -2.94 -12.06 0.68
CA VAL A 36 -3.61 -11.01 -0.11
C VAL A 36 -3.43 -11.26 -1.61
N TRP A 37 -2.29 -11.81 -2.03
CA TRP A 37 -2.01 -12.01 -3.45
C TRP A 37 -2.56 -13.34 -3.93
N ALA A 38 -3.26 -13.29 -5.05
CA ALA A 38 -3.64 -14.49 -5.78
C ALA A 38 -2.38 -15.21 -6.26
N LYS A 39 -2.28 -16.50 -5.94
CA LYS A 39 -1.18 -17.35 -6.41
C LYS A 39 -1.22 -17.55 -7.93
N ASP A 40 -2.43 -17.56 -8.49
CA ASP A 40 -2.68 -17.77 -9.91
C ASP A 40 -3.13 -16.47 -10.57
N PHE A 41 -2.28 -15.96 -11.47
CA PHE A 41 -2.54 -14.74 -12.24
C PHE A 41 -3.12 -15.05 -13.63
N THR A 42 -3.43 -16.31 -13.92
CA THR A 42 -3.95 -16.79 -15.22
C THR A 42 -5.20 -16.04 -15.65
N CYS A 43 -6.10 -15.73 -14.71
CA CYS A 43 -7.30 -14.94 -14.99
C CYS A 43 -6.93 -13.57 -15.57
N VAL A 44 -6.00 -12.86 -14.93
CA VAL A 44 -5.53 -11.54 -15.37
C VAL A 44 -4.86 -11.64 -16.74
N THR A 45 -3.93 -12.58 -16.93
CA THR A 45 -3.23 -12.77 -18.20
C THR A 45 -4.19 -13.11 -19.34
N ASN A 46 -5.17 -13.99 -19.08
CA ASN A 46 -6.14 -14.40 -20.09
C ASN A 46 -7.03 -13.22 -20.50
N SER A 47 -7.51 -12.40 -19.55
CA SER A 47 -8.29 -11.20 -19.86
C SER A 47 -7.49 -10.19 -20.69
N TYR A 48 -6.20 -10.02 -20.43
CA TYR A 48 -5.34 -9.18 -21.27
C TYR A 48 -5.12 -9.77 -22.67
N TYR A 49 -4.87 -11.07 -22.76
CA TYR A 49 -4.68 -11.76 -24.04
C TYR A 49 -5.94 -11.65 -24.91
N GLU A 50 -7.12 -11.93 -24.34
CA GLU A 50 -8.40 -11.78 -25.02
C GLU A 50 -8.65 -10.34 -25.47
N ALA A 51 -8.31 -9.34 -24.64
CA ALA A 51 -8.44 -7.94 -25.04
C ALA A 51 -7.54 -7.55 -26.21
N ILE A 52 -6.34 -8.13 -26.33
CA ILE A 52 -5.42 -7.83 -27.45
C ILE A 52 -5.89 -8.51 -28.74
N VAL A 53 -6.35 -9.77 -28.65
CA VAL A 53 -6.75 -10.57 -29.83
C VAL A 53 -8.16 -10.21 -30.31
N ALA A 54 -9.02 -9.69 -29.44
CA ALA A 54 -10.40 -9.37 -29.77
C ALA A 54 -10.51 -8.24 -30.82
N ARG A 55 -11.31 -8.50 -31.86
CA ARG A 55 -11.71 -7.50 -32.86
C ARG A 55 -12.47 -6.31 -32.25
N ARG A 56 -13.09 -6.47 -31.07
CA ARG A 56 -13.80 -5.42 -30.30
C ARG A 56 -13.41 -5.49 -28.81
N PRO A 57 -12.26 -4.95 -28.42
CA PRO A 57 -11.67 -5.16 -27.09
C PRO A 57 -12.52 -4.62 -25.93
N LYS A 58 -13.18 -3.47 -26.13
CA LYS A 58 -13.95 -2.80 -25.07
C LYS A 58 -15.15 -3.60 -24.54
N LEU A 59 -15.68 -4.54 -25.32
CA LEU A 59 -16.84 -5.35 -24.94
C LEU A 59 -16.45 -6.66 -24.25
N LEU A 60 -15.22 -7.13 -24.47
CA LEU A 60 -14.75 -8.44 -24.03
C LEU A 60 -13.73 -8.37 -22.89
N TYR A 61 -13.35 -7.16 -22.47
CA TYR A 61 -12.49 -7.00 -21.31
C TYR A 61 -13.25 -7.41 -20.04
N GLN A 62 -13.00 -8.63 -19.57
CA GLN A 62 -13.48 -9.08 -18.28
C GLN A 62 -12.66 -8.40 -17.20
N ILE A 63 -13.32 -7.49 -16.50
CA ILE A 63 -12.78 -6.82 -15.33
C ILE A 63 -12.78 -7.81 -14.16
N GLY A 64 -11.68 -7.85 -13.41
CA GLY A 64 -11.59 -8.68 -12.21
C GLY A 64 -12.67 -8.31 -11.19
N TRP A 65 -13.23 -9.32 -10.51
CA TRP A 65 -14.27 -9.15 -9.49
C TRP A 65 -13.85 -8.19 -8.37
N ASP A 66 -12.58 -8.16 -8.01
CA ASP A 66 -12.01 -7.24 -7.03
C ASP A 66 -12.22 -5.77 -7.45
N LEU A 67 -12.05 -5.46 -8.74
CA LEU A 67 -12.29 -4.10 -9.24
C LEU A 67 -13.77 -3.72 -9.16
N LEU A 68 -14.68 -4.65 -9.50
CA LEU A 68 -16.12 -4.39 -9.48
C LEU A 68 -16.70 -4.32 -8.06
N LEU A 69 -16.26 -5.19 -7.16
CA LEU A 69 -16.84 -5.33 -5.82
C LEU A 69 -16.18 -4.45 -4.77
N ILE A 70 -14.89 -4.14 -4.91
CA ILE A 70 -14.12 -3.44 -3.87
C ILE A 70 -13.72 -2.05 -4.36
N PHE A 71 -13.04 -1.96 -5.50
CA PHE A 71 -12.48 -0.68 -5.95
C PHE A 71 -13.53 0.29 -6.50
N TYR A 72 -14.50 -0.20 -7.27
CA TYR A 72 -15.54 0.64 -7.83
C TYR A 72 -16.39 1.33 -6.75
N PRO A 73 -16.97 0.63 -5.74
CA PRO A 73 -17.69 1.31 -4.67
C PRO A 73 -16.77 2.17 -3.81
N TYR A 74 -15.51 1.77 -3.59
CA TYR A 74 -14.55 2.60 -2.88
C TYR A 74 -14.30 3.95 -3.58
N SER A 75 -14.25 3.95 -4.91
CA SER A 75 -14.02 5.16 -5.72
C SER A 75 -15.16 6.18 -5.65
N LEU A 76 -16.37 5.72 -5.38
CA LEU A 76 -17.57 6.57 -5.23
C LEU A 76 -17.65 7.27 -3.87
N PHE A 77 -16.88 6.83 -2.87
CA PHE A 77 -16.92 7.44 -1.55
C PHE A 77 -16.18 8.80 -1.48
N PRO A 78 -16.63 9.74 -0.62
CA PRO A 78 -15.94 10.99 -0.40
C PRO A 78 -14.57 10.78 0.25
N LEU A 79 -13.62 11.68 -0.04
CA LEU A 79 -12.21 11.58 0.39
C LEU A 79 -12.03 11.32 1.89
N ARG A 80 -12.85 11.94 2.74
CA ARG A 80 -12.78 11.74 4.20
C ARG A 80 -13.05 10.30 4.59
N LEU A 81 -14.05 9.68 3.97
CA LEU A 81 -14.44 8.30 4.24
C LEU A 81 -13.39 7.33 3.70
N GLN A 82 -12.87 7.59 2.50
CA GLN A 82 -11.76 6.84 1.91
C GLN A 82 -10.53 6.79 2.84
N LEU A 83 -10.16 7.93 3.42
CA LEU A 83 -9.07 8.02 4.39
C LEU A 83 -9.36 7.24 5.69
N HIS A 84 -10.59 7.28 6.20
CA HIS A 84 -10.97 6.53 7.39
C HIS A 84 -10.91 5.02 7.14
N ILE A 85 -11.44 4.55 6.01
CA ILE A 85 -11.38 3.14 5.60
C ILE A 85 -9.92 2.70 5.50
N MET A 86 -9.04 3.49 4.87
CA MET A 86 -7.62 3.15 4.75
C MET A 86 -6.89 3.13 6.10
N LYS A 87 -7.23 4.05 7.00
CA LYS A 87 -6.67 4.05 8.36
C LYS A 87 -7.09 2.80 9.14
N ILE A 88 -8.36 2.40 9.04
CA ILE A 88 -8.88 1.17 9.65
C ILE A 88 -8.18 -0.05 9.05
N LEU A 89 -8.05 -0.10 7.72
CA LEU A 89 -7.37 -1.20 7.02
C LEU A 89 -5.91 -1.32 7.46
N MET A 90 -5.17 -0.21 7.52
CA MET A 90 -3.79 -0.19 8.02
C MET A 90 -3.68 -0.67 9.47
N TYR A 91 -4.62 -0.28 10.33
CA TYR A 91 -4.66 -0.72 11.72
C TYR A 91 -4.90 -2.23 11.81
N LEU A 92 -5.88 -2.74 11.05
CA LEU A 92 -6.21 -4.16 11.03
C LEU A 92 -5.06 -5.01 10.47
N SER A 93 -4.42 -4.54 9.41
CA SER A 93 -3.26 -5.22 8.82
C SER A 93 -2.00 -5.13 9.69
N ARG A 94 -1.99 -4.38 10.79
CA ARG A 94 -0.78 -4.09 11.60
C ARG A 94 0.37 -3.55 10.75
N ALA A 95 0.03 -2.63 9.83
CA ALA A 95 1.03 -2.02 8.96
C ALA A 95 2.13 -1.32 9.79
N PRO A 96 3.41 -1.49 9.42
CA PRO A 96 4.48 -0.77 10.08
C PRO A 96 4.30 0.72 9.84
N LEU A 97 4.15 1.48 10.92
CA LEU A 97 4.12 2.95 10.88
C LEU A 97 5.56 3.48 10.90
N PRO A 98 5.91 4.44 10.03
CA PRO A 98 7.22 5.06 10.08
C PRO A 98 7.32 6.02 11.26
N ALA A 99 8.52 6.14 11.84
CA ALA A 99 8.76 6.91 13.07
C ALA A 99 8.45 8.42 12.93
N ILE A 100 8.47 8.97 11.70
CA ILE A 100 8.00 10.34 11.43
C ILE A 100 6.54 10.57 11.81
N THR A 101 5.68 9.57 11.65
CA THR A 101 4.23 9.70 11.92
C THR A 101 3.97 9.88 13.41
N THR A 102 4.82 9.30 14.25
CA THR A 102 4.75 9.45 15.71
C THR A 102 5.40 10.75 16.19
N LYS A 103 6.44 11.26 15.52
CA LYS A 103 7.04 12.57 15.87
C LYS A 103 6.08 13.73 15.62
N ASN A 104 5.37 13.71 14.49
CA ASN A 104 4.43 14.79 14.14
C ASN A 104 3.14 14.79 14.99
N ALA A 105 2.89 13.73 15.76
CA ALA A 105 1.76 13.66 16.70
C ALA A 105 2.07 14.34 18.05
N HIS A 106 3.33 14.72 18.31
CA HIS A 106 3.75 15.45 19.51
C HIS A 106 4.58 16.70 19.12
N PRO A 107 3.94 17.78 18.62
CA PRO A 107 4.65 19.00 18.25
C PRO A 107 4.82 20.02 19.38
N GLU A 108 4.26 19.80 20.57
CA GLU A 108 4.52 20.69 21.72
C GLU A 108 5.78 20.24 22.46
N ASN A 109 6.77 21.13 22.56
CA ASN A 109 7.95 21.12 23.45
C ASN A 109 9.33 20.94 22.79
N GLN A 110 9.62 21.52 21.61
CA GLN A 110 11.02 21.68 21.16
C GLN A 110 11.41 23.06 20.59
N GLU A 111 10.61 24.12 20.75
CA GLU A 111 10.95 25.47 20.27
C GLU A 111 11.25 26.52 21.37
N VAL A 112 11.48 26.14 22.62
CA VAL A 112 11.85 27.10 23.68
C VAL A 112 13.04 26.62 24.51
N GLU A 113 14.20 26.39 23.89
CA GLU A 113 15.48 26.45 24.60
C GLU A 113 16.62 26.56 23.58
N ASN A 114 16.77 27.73 22.96
CA ASN A 114 18.00 28.22 22.33
C ASN A 114 17.77 29.66 21.87
N SER A 115 17.64 30.59 22.82
CA SER A 115 17.92 32.00 22.59
C SER A 115 18.34 32.70 23.88
#